data_AF-A0A9W9BNM5-F1
#
_entry.id   AF-A0A9W9BNM5-F1
#
_cell.length_a   1.000
_cell.length_b   1.000
_cell.length_c   1.000
_cell.angle_alpha   90.00
_cell.angle_beta   90.00
_cell.angle_gamma   90.00
#
_symmetry.space_group_name_H-M   'P 1'
#
loop_
_entity.id
_entity.type
_entity.pdbx_description
1 polymer ?
#
loop_
_entity_poly.entity_id
_entity_poly.type
_entity_poly.pdbx_seq_one_letter_code
_entity_poly.pdbx_strand_id
1 'polypeptide(L)'
;MADVPAEMTGPRLIGLPEAPNPDPLTRAQWHALMAVMDTVISSCQRDEASDADATAPGDAEYENTITHLRQNTSLSLSDTSTFDAFLAEKPSGIPLFQDILRRMLAGFPDDKLATLRSVLSLIDNWTTTLPLTGRLTPFSELSIRDRAHVLHSWRTSSLASFRLLFKQLSLIAKHVYLRASPLFDELTGFPSAPSGWHPVESYPFEFMHFNTSRSPIQIETDVIVVGSGCGAGVVARTLAAAGHRVIVVDKGYHVQTSSLPLDHSEAFFHLFEQGGLLASEDGSVTVTAGSCFGGGGTSNWSACLQTQNTVRDEWSDERGLKFFKSAEFQTHLDSVCERMGVSDEFIRHNHGNSALLEGGRKLGFSAKPVPQNTGRCEHHDGHCALGCWRGEKQGPVNGWFPDAARCGAKFIEGFKVGKVLFNKKDGKQVARGVVGTWTPRNARDATARAVTIKSKRVVVSAGSLCSPIILMNSGLKNKHIGRNLHLHPTTFVGGVFEQETVPWEGGILTSVVTSLDNIDGKGHGVKLERVSMIVSHPYIRSMNGG
;
A
#
# COMPACT_ATOMS: atom_id res chain seq x y z
N MET A 1 -17.07 -23.91 33.80
CA MET A 1 -16.07 -24.32 32.81
C MET A 1 -15.99 -23.19 31.81
N ALA A 2 -14.87 -22.46 31.78
CA ALA A 2 -14.66 -21.44 30.77
C ALA A 2 -14.55 -22.13 29.40
N ASP A 3 -15.30 -21.65 28.41
CA ASP A 3 -15.16 -22.08 27.02
C ASP A 3 -13.70 -21.92 26.62
N VAL A 4 -13.02 -23.04 26.38
CA VAL A 4 -11.72 -23.06 25.72
C VAL A 4 -12.00 -22.56 24.29
N PRO A 5 -11.42 -21.43 23.85
CA PRO A 5 -11.65 -20.94 22.50
C PRO A 5 -11.21 -22.04 21.53
N ALA A 6 -12.07 -22.36 20.55
CA ALA A 6 -11.71 -23.27 19.47
C ALA A 6 -10.36 -22.85 18.87
N GLU A 7 -9.46 -23.82 18.70
CA GLU A 7 -8.11 -23.60 18.19
C GLU A 7 -8.21 -22.93 16.81
N MET A 8 -7.74 -21.69 16.68
CA MET A 8 -7.84 -20.94 15.44
C MET A 8 -6.87 -21.53 14.41
N THR A 9 -7.38 -22.11 13.33
CA THR A 9 -6.59 -22.72 12.26
C THR A 9 -6.14 -21.73 11.18
N GLY A 10 -6.54 -20.46 11.28
CA GLY A 10 -6.21 -19.39 10.34
C GLY A 10 -6.63 -18.01 10.85
N PRO A 11 -6.18 -16.91 10.20
CA PRO A 11 -6.53 -15.55 10.58
C PRO A 11 -8.03 -15.30 10.47
N ARG A 12 -8.58 -14.45 11.34
CA ARG A 12 -9.98 -14.00 11.21
C ARG A 12 -10.13 -13.16 9.96
N LEU A 13 -11.01 -13.60 9.06
CA LEU A 13 -11.41 -12.81 7.88
C LEU A 13 -12.13 -11.54 8.34
N ILE A 14 -11.62 -10.39 7.92
CA ILE A 14 -12.29 -9.10 8.14
C ILE A 14 -13.32 -8.88 7.02
N GLY A 15 -13.03 -9.36 5.82
CA GLY A 15 -13.80 -9.07 4.63
C GLY A 15 -13.45 -7.69 4.07
N LEU A 16 -13.86 -7.44 2.83
CA LEU A 16 -13.77 -6.11 2.25
C LEU A 16 -14.67 -5.12 3.03
N PRO A 17 -14.28 -3.82 3.12
CA PRO A 17 -15.17 -2.78 3.63
C PRO A 17 -16.52 -2.80 2.90
N GLU A 18 -17.55 -2.22 3.52
CA GLU A 18 -18.87 -2.12 2.88
C GLU A 18 -18.79 -1.46 1.50
N ALA A 19 -19.62 -1.95 0.58
CA ALA A 19 -19.65 -1.45 -0.78
C ALA A 19 -20.08 0.03 -0.80
N PRO A 20 -19.46 0.85 -1.66
CA PRO A 20 -19.79 2.27 -1.72
C PRO A 20 -21.24 2.48 -2.16
N ASN A 21 -21.91 3.42 -1.50
CA ASN A 21 -23.26 3.88 -1.82
C ASN A 21 -23.29 5.42 -1.87
N PRO A 22 -23.67 6.05 -3.00
CA PRO A 22 -24.14 5.44 -4.26
C PRO A 22 -23.02 4.78 -5.08
N ASP A 23 -23.42 3.99 -6.08
CA ASP A 23 -22.49 3.41 -7.06
C ASP A 23 -21.76 4.53 -7.83
N PRO A 24 -20.42 4.43 -8.01
CA PRO A 24 -19.66 5.45 -8.71
C PRO A 24 -19.97 5.53 -10.21
N LEU A 25 -20.54 4.52 -10.87
CA LEU A 25 -20.80 4.54 -12.32
C LEU A 25 -22.22 4.08 -12.66
N THR A 26 -22.73 4.51 -13.81
CA THR A 26 -23.99 3.99 -14.35
C THR A 26 -23.77 2.61 -14.99
N ARG A 27 -24.86 1.85 -15.21
CA ARG A 27 -24.78 0.53 -15.88
C ARG A 27 -24.08 0.58 -17.24
N ALA A 28 -24.35 1.61 -18.05
CA ALA A 28 -23.71 1.77 -19.36
C ALA A 28 -22.21 2.08 -19.23
N GLN A 29 -21.82 2.92 -18.26
CA GLN A 29 -20.41 3.20 -18.00
C GLN A 29 -19.67 1.97 -17.48
N TRP A 30 -20.32 1.14 -16.65
CA TRP A 30 -19.76 -0.14 -16.22
C TRP A 30 -19.53 -1.09 -17.39
N HIS A 31 -20.48 -1.18 -18.33
CA HIS A 31 -20.33 -1.99 -19.54
C HIS A 31 -19.11 -1.57 -20.38
N ALA A 32 -18.99 -0.28 -20.66
CA ALA A 32 -17.84 0.28 -21.39
C ALA A 32 -16.51 0.04 -20.64
N LEU A 33 -16.52 0.21 -19.30
CA LEU A 33 -15.32 -0.01 -18.49
C LEU A 33 -14.90 -1.48 -18.49
N MET A 34 -15.84 -2.42 -18.35
CA MET A 34 -15.55 -3.85 -18.42
C MET A 34 -14.99 -4.26 -19.77
N ALA A 35 -15.52 -3.73 -20.87
CA ALA A 35 -14.95 -3.96 -22.19
C ALA A 35 -13.48 -3.50 -22.28
N VAL A 36 -13.13 -2.37 -21.65
CA VAL A 36 -11.71 -1.94 -21.54
C VAL A 36 -10.90 -2.92 -20.70
N MET A 37 -11.41 -3.32 -19.53
CA MET A 37 -10.69 -4.23 -18.62
C MET A 37 -10.41 -5.58 -19.29
N ASP A 38 -11.41 -6.16 -19.96
CA ASP A 38 -11.30 -7.40 -20.74
C ASP A 38 -10.35 -7.26 -21.95
N THR A 39 -10.21 -6.05 -22.49
CA THR A 39 -9.21 -5.80 -23.54
C THR A 39 -7.79 -5.73 -22.98
N VAL A 40 -7.61 -5.30 -21.73
CA VAL A 40 -6.29 -5.26 -21.09
C VAL A 40 -5.87 -6.64 -20.57
N ILE A 41 -6.82 -7.39 -20.01
CA ILE A 41 -6.67 -8.77 -19.55
C ILE A 41 -7.63 -9.62 -20.37
N SER A 42 -7.19 -10.04 -21.54
CA SER A 42 -8.02 -10.79 -22.48
C SER A 42 -7.98 -12.28 -22.18
N SER A 43 -9.13 -12.94 -22.32
CA SER A 43 -9.19 -14.39 -22.27
C SER A 43 -8.50 -14.98 -23.50
N CYS A 44 -7.77 -16.06 -23.26
CA CYS A 44 -7.08 -16.86 -24.24
C CYS A 44 -7.71 -18.25 -24.25
N GLN A 45 -8.54 -18.51 -25.27
CA GLN A 45 -9.25 -19.79 -25.42
C GLN A 45 -8.77 -20.49 -26.69
N ARG A 46 -8.77 -21.83 -26.68
CA ARG A 46 -8.57 -22.64 -27.89
C ARG A 46 -9.65 -22.34 -28.91
N ASP A 47 -9.29 -22.47 -30.18
CA ASP A 47 -10.07 -22.10 -31.37
C ASP A 47 -11.25 -23.07 -31.61
N GLU A 48 -12.10 -23.27 -30.60
CA GLU A 48 -13.41 -23.92 -30.74
C GLU A 48 -14.52 -22.89 -30.49
N ALA A 49 -14.83 -22.14 -31.55
CA ALA A 49 -16.09 -21.45 -31.83
C ALA A 49 -16.90 -20.90 -30.64
N SER A 50 -16.89 -19.57 -30.44
CA SER A 50 -18.09 -18.68 -30.46
C SER A 50 -18.01 -17.41 -29.60
N ASP A 51 -16.96 -17.18 -28.80
CA ASP A 51 -16.88 -15.93 -28.01
C ASP A 51 -16.12 -14.83 -28.80
N ALA A 52 -16.84 -13.83 -29.30
CA ALA A 52 -16.27 -12.69 -30.06
C ALA A 52 -15.28 -11.83 -29.23
N ASP A 53 -15.19 -12.11 -27.94
CA ASP A 53 -14.35 -11.43 -26.94
C ASP A 53 -13.01 -12.14 -26.63
N ALA A 54 -12.73 -13.34 -27.17
CA ALA A 54 -11.48 -14.07 -26.90
C ALA A 54 -10.41 -13.83 -27.97
N THR A 55 -9.13 -13.74 -27.58
CA THR A 55 -8.01 -13.81 -28.53
C THR A 55 -7.61 -15.28 -28.68
N ALA A 56 -7.80 -15.86 -29.87
CA ALA A 56 -7.32 -17.18 -30.21
C ALA A 56 -5.90 -17.09 -30.79
N PRO A 57 -4.84 -17.41 -30.02
CA PRO A 57 -3.55 -17.73 -30.63
C PRO A 57 -3.71 -19.00 -31.47
N GLY A 58 -2.92 -19.15 -32.54
CA GLY A 58 -2.94 -20.41 -33.28
C GLY A 58 -2.56 -21.59 -32.37
N ASP A 59 -3.10 -22.79 -32.61
CA ASP A 59 -2.92 -23.96 -31.73
C ASP A 59 -1.46 -24.19 -31.29
N ALA A 60 -0.49 -23.97 -32.19
CA ALA A 60 0.93 -24.11 -31.89
C ALA A 60 1.46 -23.07 -30.89
N GLU A 61 0.96 -21.83 -30.94
CA GLU A 61 1.33 -20.75 -30.00
C GLU A 61 0.66 -20.96 -28.65
N TYR A 62 -0.58 -21.45 -28.63
CA TYR A 62 -1.27 -21.87 -27.41
C TYR A 62 -0.51 -23.00 -26.70
N GLU A 63 -0.19 -24.08 -27.42
CA GLU A 63 0.55 -25.23 -26.85
C GLU A 63 1.94 -24.84 -26.36
N ASN A 64 2.64 -23.94 -27.07
CA ASN A 64 3.93 -23.43 -26.64
C ASN A 64 3.81 -22.59 -25.35
N THR A 65 2.75 -21.76 -25.25
CA THR A 65 2.46 -20.96 -24.05
C THR A 65 2.14 -21.86 -22.86
N ILE A 66 1.28 -22.87 -23.03
CA ILE A 66 0.97 -23.86 -21.99
C ILE A 66 2.22 -24.62 -21.56
N THR A 67 3.03 -25.08 -22.51
CA THR A 67 4.28 -25.79 -22.22
C THR A 67 5.23 -24.91 -21.42
N HIS A 68 5.39 -23.65 -21.83
CA HIS A 68 6.20 -22.66 -21.12
C HIS A 68 5.67 -22.39 -19.70
N LEU A 69 4.35 -22.23 -19.52
CA LEU A 69 3.73 -22.02 -18.21
C LEU A 69 3.93 -23.23 -17.29
N ARG A 70 3.75 -24.45 -17.79
CA ARG A 70 3.98 -25.69 -17.02
C ARG A 70 5.42 -25.84 -16.56
N GLN A 71 6.38 -25.44 -17.39
CA GLN A 71 7.81 -25.52 -17.05
C GLN A 71 8.23 -24.46 -16.01
N ASN A 72 7.51 -23.34 -15.92
CA ASN A 72 7.89 -22.17 -15.13
C ASN A 72 6.94 -21.83 -13.98
N THR A 73 5.95 -22.67 -13.71
CA THR A 73 5.09 -22.58 -12.51
C THR A 73 5.48 -23.69 -11.54
N SER A 74 5.28 -23.47 -10.24
CA SER A 74 5.58 -24.43 -9.15
C SER A 74 4.74 -25.72 -9.22
N LEU A 75 3.93 -25.88 -10.27
CA LEU A 75 2.89 -26.87 -10.42
C LEU A 75 3.40 -28.06 -11.23
N SER A 76 3.96 -29.02 -10.52
CA SER A 76 3.92 -30.41 -10.97
C SER A 76 2.51 -31.03 -10.88
N LEU A 77 1.46 -30.25 -10.52
CA LEU A 77 0.20 -30.78 -9.97
C LEU A 77 -1.13 -30.20 -10.49
N SER A 78 -1.19 -29.19 -11.36
CA SER A 78 -2.48 -28.74 -11.91
C SER A 78 -2.86 -29.53 -13.17
N ASP A 79 -4.11 -30.01 -13.20
CA ASP A 79 -4.72 -30.57 -14.40
C ASP A 79 -4.77 -29.50 -15.50
N THR A 80 -4.73 -29.93 -16.77
CA THR A 80 -4.84 -29.04 -17.95
C THR A 80 -6.06 -28.13 -17.83
N SER A 81 -7.14 -28.65 -17.24
CA SER A 81 -8.39 -27.94 -16.99
C SER A 81 -8.24 -26.67 -16.14
N THR A 82 -7.40 -26.66 -15.11
CA THR A 82 -7.18 -25.47 -14.26
C THR A 82 -6.44 -24.37 -15.02
N PHE A 83 -5.46 -24.74 -15.85
CA PHE A 83 -4.76 -23.79 -16.71
C PHE A 83 -5.67 -23.20 -17.77
N ASP A 84 -6.46 -24.04 -18.45
CA ASP A 84 -7.44 -23.60 -19.45
C ASP A 84 -8.47 -22.64 -18.81
N ALA A 85 -8.92 -22.95 -17.60
CA ALA A 85 -9.83 -22.09 -16.83
C ALA A 85 -9.21 -20.73 -16.49
N PHE A 86 -7.93 -20.69 -16.08
CA PHE A 86 -7.22 -19.45 -15.81
C PHE A 86 -7.01 -18.61 -17.06
N LEU A 87 -6.60 -19.23 -18.18
CA LEU A 87 -6.47 -18.52 -19.45
C LEU A 87 -7.82 -18.02 -19.98
N ALA A 88 -8.92 -18.71 -19.66
CA ALA A 88 -10.26 -18.28 -19.99
C ALA A 88 -10.79 -17.15 -19.08
N GLU A 89 -10.09 -16.79 -17.99
CA GLU A 89 -10.53 -15.70 -17.12
C GLU A 89 -10.58 -14.38 -17.87
N LYS A 90 -11.66 -13.63 -17.63
CA LYS A 90 -11.81 -12.24 -18.05
C LYS A 90 -12.34 -11.40 -16.88
N PRO A 91 -11.85 -10.16 -16.68
CA PRO A 91 -12.29 -9.28 -15.60
C PRO A 91 -13.80 -9.17 -15.42
N SER A 92 -14.57 -9.06 -16.50
CA SER A 92 -16.04 -9.00 -16.46
C SER A 92 -16.70 -10.27 -15.92
N GLY A 93 -16.03 -11.42 -16.00
CA GLY A 93 -16.49 -12.69 -15.47
C GLY A 93 -16.18 -12.90 -13.98
N ILE A 94 -15.38 -12.03 -13.35
CA ILE A 94 -14.90 -12.20 -11.97
C ILE A 94 -15.66 -11.21 -11.04
N PRO A 95 -16.60 -11.68 -10.19
CA PRO A 95 -17.36 -10.78 -9.31
C PRO A 95 -16.48 -9.97 -8.35
N LEU A 96 -15.43 -10.60 -7.81
CA LEU A 96 -14.48 -9.94 -6.90
C LEU A 96 -13.73 -8.80 -7.61
N PHE A 97 -13.40 -8.94 -8.90
CA PHE A 97 -12.75 -7.89 -9.68
C PHE A 97 -13.64 -6.65 -9.74
N GLN A 98 -14.91 -6.84 -10.05
CA GLN A 98 -15.89 -5.75 -10.14
C GLN A 98 -16.09 -5.06 -8.78
N ASP A 99 -16.15 -5.85 -7.70
CA ASP A 99 -16.36 -5.33 -6.34
C ASP A 99 -15.17 -4.50 -5.83
N ILE A 100 -13.94 -4.98 -6.09
CA ILE A 100 -12.69 -4.26 -5.80
C ILE A 100 -12.61 -2.98 -6.62
N LEU A 101 -12.86 -3.06 -7.94
CA LEU A 101 -12.80 -1.91 -8.83
C LEU A 101 -13.82 -0.84 -8.41
N ARG A 102 -15.03 -1.25 -8.04
CA ARG A 102 -16.08 -0.34 -7.53
C ARG A 102 -15.62 0.42 -6.28
N ARG A 103 -15.00 -0.26 -5.31
CA ARG A 103 -14.44 0.40 -4.10
C ARG A 103 -13.30 1.35 -4.43
N MET A 104 -12.43 0.95 -5.35
CA MET A 104 -11.30 1.78 -5.76
C MET A 104 -11.79 3.07 -6.41
N LEU A 105 -12.77 2.98 -7.32
CA LEU A 105 -13.37 4.14 -8.00
C LEU A 105 -14.12 5.08 -7.05
N ALA A 106 -14.76 4.55 -6.01
CA ALA A 106 -15.41 5.38 -4.99
C ALA A 106 -14.41 6.19 -4.14
N GLY A 107 -13.14 5.79 -4.11
CA GLY A 107 -12.06 6.53 -3.46
C GLY A 107 -11.42 7.62 -4.33
N PHE A 108 -11.81 7.74 -5.61
CA PHE A 108 -11.22 8.72 -6.52
C PHE A 108 -11.70 10.15 -6.22
N PRO A 109 -10.85 11.16 -6.47
CA PRO A 109 -11.31 12.56 -6.46
C PRO A 109 -12.45 12.79 -7.46
N ASP A 110 -13.42 13.63 -7.09
CA ASP A 110 -14.65 13.86 -7.87
C ASP A 110 -14.36 14.32 -9.31
N ASP A 111 -13.34 15.15 -9.54
CA ASP A 111 -12.94 15.64 -10.86
C ASP A 111 -12.39 14.52 -11.75
N LYS A 112 -11.62 13.59 -11.17
CA LYS A 112 -11.07 12.43 -11.88
C LYS A 112 -12.16 11.42 -12.20
N LEU A 113 -13.06 11.17 -11.26
CA LEU A 113 -14.21 10.29 -11.48
C LEU A 113 -15.16 10.87 -12.53
N ALA A 114 -15.42 12.18 -12.52
CA ALA A 114 -16.20 12.85 -13.56
C ALA A 114 -15.54 12.73 -14.95
N THR A 115 -14.22 12.92 -15.03
CA THR A 115 -13.47 12.74 -16.27
C THR A 115 -13.59 11.32 -16.81
N LEU A 116 -13.42 10.31 -15.95
CA LEU A 116 -13.58 8.89 -16.33
C LEU A 116 -15.01 8.62 -16.82
N ARG A 117 -16.03 9.09 -16.09
CA ARG A 117 -17.44 8.96 -16.48
C ARG A 117 -17.69 9.53 -17.87
N SER A 118 -17.18 10.73 -18.16
CA SER A 118 -17.29 11.36 -19.47
C SER A 118 -16.64 10.53 -20.56
N VAL A 119 -15.40 10.05 -20.35
CA VAL A 119 -14.70 9.21 -21.31
C VAL A 119 -15.49 7.93 -21.61
N LEU A 120 -15.92 7.21 -20.58
CA LEU A 120 -16.68 5.96 -20.73
C LEU A 120 -17.99 6.18 -21.49
N SER A 121 -18.71 7.27 -21.19
CA SER A 121 -19.92 7.64 -21.94
C SER A 121 -19.66 8.00 -23.39
N LEU A 122 -18.51 8.59 -23.72
CA LEU A 122 -18.21 9.05 -25.08
C LEU A 122 -17.69 7.94 -25.99
N ILE A 123 -16.87 7.00 -25.47
CA ILE A 123 -16.34 5.87 -26.26
C ILE A 123 -17.44 4.87 -26.64
N ASP A 124 -18.53 4.84 -25.88
CA ASP A 124 -19.64 3.92 -26.04
C ASP A 124 -20.93 4.60 -26.56
N ASN A 125 -20.78 5.77 -27.19
CA ASN A 125 -21.87 6.47 -27.86
C ASN A 125 -21.56 6.63 -29.36
N TRP A 126 -22.49 6.17 -30.20
CA TRP A 126 -22.39 6.15 -31.65
C TRP A 126 -22.11 7.53 -32.29
N THR A 127 -22.49 8.63 -31.64
CA THR A 127 -22.23 10.00 -32.14
C THR A 127 -20.84 10.53 -31.80
N THR A 128 -20.18 9.97 -30.78
CA THR A 128 -18.93 10.51 -30.22
C THR A 128 -17.76 9.52 -30.23
N THR A 129 -17.98 8.27 -30.61
CA THR A 129 -16.94 7.23 -30.57
C THR A 129 -15.85 7.44 -31.61
N LEU A 130 -16.19 7.86 -32.84
CA LEU A 130 -15.23 8.05 -33.94
C LEU A 130 -14.00 8.91 -33.60
N PRO A 131 -14.10 10.12 -33.04
CA PRO A 131 -12.92 10.91 -32.70
C PRO A 131 -12.07 10.29 -31.58
N LEU A 132 -12.64 9.42 -30.74
CA LEU A 132 -11.95 8.82 -29.60
C LEU A 132 -11.36 7.44 -29.89
N THR A 133 -12.01 6.67 -30.77
CA THR A 133 -11.66 5.28 -31.08
C THR A 133 -11.18 5.10 -32.52
N GLY A 134 -11.43 6.06 -33.40
CA GLY A 134 -11.23 5.90 -34.85
C GLY A 134 -12.20 4.91 -35.50
N ARG A 135 -13.28 4.52 -34.80
CA ARG A 135 -14.30 3.56 -35.26
C ARG A 135 -15.70 4.18 -35.20
N LEU A 136 -16.62 3.74 -36.05
CA LEU A 136 -18.03 4.19 -36.02
C LEU A 136 -18.90 3.37 -35.04
N THR A 137 -18.41 2.20 -34.64
CA THR A 137 -19.06 1.30 -33.69
C THR A 137 -18.67 1.66 -32.26
N PRO A 138 -19.61 1.68 -31.29
CA PRO A 138 -19.30 1.83 -29.86
C PRO A 138 -18.21 0.87 -29.39
N PHE A 139 -17.35 1.32 -28.48
CA PHE A 139 -16.17 0.55 -28.05
C PHE A 139 -16.54 -0.83 -27.49
N SER A 140 -17.60 -0.92 -26.70
CA SER A 140 -18.04 -2.19 -26.11
C SER A 140 -18.66 -3.16 -27.12
N GLU A 141 -19.01 -2.71 -28.32
CA GLU A 141 -19.54 -3.57 -29.39
C GLU A 141 -18.45 -4.03 -30.38
N LEU A 142 -17.24 -3.49 -30.28
CA LEU A 142 -16.10 -3.91 -31.10
C LEU A 142 -15.61 -5.31 -30.71
N SER A 143 -15.04 -6.02 -31.69
CA SER A 143 -14.26 -7.24 -31.40
C SER A 143 -13.09 -6.94 -30.46
N ILE A 144 -12.65 -7.94 -29.69
CA ILE A 144 -11.48 -7.77 -28.79
C ILE A 144 -10.24 -7.26 -29.52
N ARG A 145 -10.02 -7.74 -30.75
CA ARG A 145 -8.92 -7.33 -31.62
C ARG A 145 -9.02 -5.84 -31.98
N ASP A 146 -10.21 -5.37 -32.35
CA ASP A 146 -10.42 -3.96 -32.67
C ASP A 146 -10.31 -3.07 -31.42
N ARG A 147 -10.84 -3.51 -30.27
CA ARG A 147 -10.64 -2.81 -28.98
C ARG A 147 -9.15 -2.68 -28.64
N ALA A 148 -8.36 -3.74 -28.83
CA ALA A 148 -6.92 -3.73 -28.58
C ALA A 148 -6.19 -2.74 -29.50
N HIS A 149 -6.57 -2.67 -30.78
CA HIS A 149 -6.05 -1.64 -31.69
C HIS A 149 -6.37 -0.22 -31.22
N VAL A 150 -7.58 0.03 -30.70
CA VAL A 150 -7.95 1.33 -30.13
C VAL A 150 -7.07 1.66 -28.92
N LEU A 151 -6.94 0.75 -27.95
CA LEU A 151 -6.10 1.00 -26.77
C LEU A 151 -4.63 1.18 -27.13
N HIS A 152 -4.12 0.45 -28.11
CA HIS A 152 -2.76 0.65 -28.63
C HIS A 152 -2.59 2.04 -29.24
N SER A 153 -3.59 2.54 -29.98
CA SER A 153 -3.54 3.91 -30.52
C SER A 153 -3.46 4.96 -29.41
N TRP A 154 -4.09 4.73 -28.26
CA TRP A 154 -4.00 5.64 -27.10
C TRP A 154 -2.61 5.62 -26.48
N ARG A 155 -1.96 4.46 -26.41
CA ARG A 155 -0.59 4.30 -25.90
C ARG A 155 0.42 5.17 -26.64
N THR A 156 0.29 5.26 -27.97
CA THR A 156 1.21 5.99 -28.85
C THR A 156 0.66 7.34 -29.33
N SER A 157 -0.49 7.77 -28.81
CA SER A 157 -1.14 9.01 -29.21
C SER A 157 -0.24 10.23 -28.98
N SER A 158 -0.31 11.23 -29.86
CA SER A 158 0.36 12.52 -29.67
C SER A 158 -0.23 13.31 -28.50
N LEU A 159 -1.50 13.04 -28.15
CA LEU A 159 -2.22 13.67 -27.04
C LEU A 159 -1.88 13.00 -25.70
N ALA A 160 -1.37 13.79 -24.75
CA ALA A 160 -0.93 13.29 -23.45
C ALA A 160 -2.06 12.67 -22.61
N SER A 161 -3.29 13.17 -22.74
CA SER A 161 -4.47 12.66 -22.04
C SER A 161 -4.79 11.21 -22.41
N PHE A 162 -4.69 10.84 -23.69
CA PHE A 162 -4.92 9.46 -24.13
C PHE A 162 -3.83 8.51 -23.64
N ARG A 163 -2.57 8.95 -23.67
CA ARG A 163 -1.46 8.15 -23.12
C ARG A 163 -1.64 7.91 -21.61
N LEU A 164 -2.05 8.95 -20.88
CA LEU A 164 -2.35 8.85 -19.46
C LEU A 164 -3.51 7.90 -19.20
N LEU A 165 -4.60 8.01 -19.97
CA LEU A 165 -5.77 7.15 -19.86
C LEU A 165 -5.41 5.67 -20.09
N PHE A 166 -4.68 5.38 -21.17
CA PHE A 166 -4.15 4.03 -21.44
C PHE A 166 -3.32 3.50 -20.27
N LYS A 167 -2.37 4.31 -19.78
CA LYS A 167 -1.48 3.92 -18.68
C LYS A 167 -2.27 3.60 -17.40
N GLN A 168 -3.22 4.46 -17.02
CA GLN A 168 -4.00 4.31 -15.79
C GLN A 168 -4.97 3.13 -15.87
N LEU A 169 -5.75 3.02 -16.94
CA LEU A 169 -6.68 1.90 -17.11
C LEU A 169 -5.93 0.56 -17.17
N SER A 170 -4.77 0.52 -17.85
CA SER A 170 -3.94 -0.68 -17.91
C SER A 170 -3.36 -1.07 -16.54
N LEU A 171 -2.92 -0.08 -15.76
CA LEU A 171 -2.38 -0.30 -14.43
C LEU A 171 -3.47 -0.83 -13.49
N ILE A 172 -4.65 -0.20 -13.50
CA ILE A 172 -5.80 -0.58 -12.68
C ILE A 172 -6.25 -2.01 -13.02
N ALA A 173 -6.46 -2.33 -14.30
CA ALA A 173 -6.90 -3.65 -14.71
C ALA A 173 -5.97 -4.75 -14.17
N LYS A 174 -4.66 -4.60 -14.41
CA LYS A 174 -3.64 -5.57 -13.97
C LYS A 174 -3.54 -5.65 -12.45
N HIS A 175 -3.64 -4.52 -11.77
CA HIS A 175 -3.57 -4.45 -10.32
C HIS A 175 -4.78 -5.14 -9.66
N VAL A 176 -5.99 -4.90 -10.16
CA VAL A 176 -7.20 -5.52 -9.61
C VAL A 176 -7.23 -7.02 -9.96
N TYR A 177 -6.88 -7.39 -11.19
CA TYR A 177 -6.89 -8.79 -11.64
C TYR A 177 -6.00 -9.69 -10.78
N LEU A 178 -4.77 -9.26 -10.49
CA LEU A 178 -3.82 -9.97 -9.63
C LEU A 178 -4.34 -10.26 -8.21
N ARG A 179 -5.38 -9.55 -7.76
CA ARG A 179 -5.98 -9.72 -6.42
C ARG A 179 -7.35 -10.38 -6.45
N ALA A 180 -7.95 -10.49 -7.64
CA ALA A 180 -9.32 -10.92 -7.80
C ALA A 180 -9.42 -12.29 -8.48
N SER A 181 -8.38 -12.69 -9.23
CA SER A 181 -8.35 -13.97 -9.92
C SER A 181 -8.45 -15.12 -8.91
N PRO A 182 -9.47 -16.00 -9.02
CA PRO A 182 -9.67 -17.11 -8.10
C PRO A 182 -8.60 -18.20 -8.25
N LEU A 183 -7.97 -18.32 -9.41
CA LEU A 183 -6.99 -19.36 -9.71
C LEU A 183 -5.54 -18.90 -9.56
N PHE A 184 -5.31 -17.60 -9.37
CA PHE A 184 -3.96 -17.05 -9.35
C PHE A 184 -3.09 -17.61 -8.21
N ASP A 185 -3.64 -17.65 -7.00
CA ASP A 185 -2.93 -18.16 -5.82
C ASP A 185 -2.65 -19.67 -5.96
N GLU A 186 -3.62 -20.44 -6.47
CA GLU A 186 -3.46 -21.87 -6.77
C GLU A 186 -2.35 -22.10 -7.81
N LEU A 187 -2.33 -21.30 -8.89
CA LEU A 187 -1.36 -21.48 -9.96
C LEU A 187 0.05 -21.02 -9.60
N THR A 188 0.17 -19.98 -8.78
CA THR A 188 1.48 -19.49 -8.35
C THR A 188 2.01 -20.26 -7.16
N GLY A 189 1.14 -20.89 -6.36
CA GLY A 189 1.48 -21.40 -5.04
C GLY A 189 1.65 -20.28 -4.02
N PHE A 190 1.19 -19.06 -4.31
CA PHE A 190 1.16 -17.97 -3.34
C PHE A 190 0.06 -18.28 -2.31
N PRO A 191 0.37 -18.37 -1.01
CA PRO A 191 -0.62 -18.75 -0.03
C PRO A 191 -1.40 -17.52 0.45
N SER A 192 -2.73 -17.61 0.53
CA SER A 192 -3.58 -16.54 1.07
C SER A 192 -3.33 -16.24 2.56
N ALA A 193 -2.69 -17.18 3.26
CA ALA A 193 -2.16 -17.00 4.61
C ALA A 193 -0.77 -17.63 4.75
N PRO A 194 0.13 -17.05 5.57
CA PRO A 194 1.48 -17.57 5.77
C PRO A 194 1.53 -19.03 6.23
N SER A 195 2.50 -19.78 5.73
CA SER A 195 2.82 -21.11 6.24
C SER A 195 3.30 -21.01 7.70
N GLY A 196 2.66 -21.75 8.60
CA GLY A 196 2.95 -21.71 10.04
C GLY A 196 2.29 -20.54 10.79
N TRP A 197 1.27 -19.91 10.20
CA TRP A 197 0.44 -18.93 10.90
C TRP A 197 -0.09 -19.51 12.22
N HIS A 198 -0.01 -18.71 13.28
CA HIS A 198 -0.60 -18.99 14.58
C HIS A 198 -1.06 -17.68 15.23
N PRO A 199 -2.09 -17.71 16.10
CA PRO A 199 -2.54 -16.50 16.76
C PRO A 199 -1.45 -15.97 17.70
N VAL A 200 -1.09 -14.70 17.50
CA VAL A 200 -0.18 -13.97 18.38
C VAL A 200 -0.98 -12.96 19.20
N GLU A 201 -0.78 -12.97 20.52
CA GLU A 201 -1.41 -12.01 21.41
C GLU A 201 -0.85 -10.60 21.17
N SER A 202 -1.73 -9.68 20.77
CA SER A 202 -1.42 -8.26 20.62
C SER A 202 -1.82 -7.49 21.88
N TYR A 203 -1.20 -6.34 22.13
CA TYR A 203 -1.60 -5.46 23.23
C TYR A 203 -3.09 -5.09 23.14
N PRO A 204 -3.87 -5.22 24.24
CA PRO A 204 -5.31 -4.96 24.23
C PRO A 204 -5.59 -3.46 24.29
N PHE A 205 -5.46 -2.77 23.15
CA PHE A 205 -5.73 -1.34 23.07
C PHE A 205 -7.20 -1.00 23.40
N GLU A 206 -7.38 -0.03 24.28
CA GLU A 206 -8.67 0.62 24.53
C GLU A 206 -8.78 1.90 23.67
N PHE A 207 -9.75 1.90 22.75
CA PHE A 207 -10.06 3.07 21.93
C PHE A 207 -11.22 3.87 22.53
N MET A 208 -11.15 5.19 22.45
CA MET A 208 -12.26 6.03 22.85
C MET A 208 -13.37 5.98 21.78
N HIS A 209 -14.61 5.76 22.21
CA HIS A 209 -15.79 5.73 21.34
C HIS A 209 -16.75 6.87 21.69
N PHE A 210 -17.41 7.43 20.68
CA PHE A 210 -18.34 8.54 20.86
C PHE A 210 -19.78 8.15 20.49
N ASN A 211 -20.43 7.39 21.38
CA ASN A 211 -21.77 6.84 21.16
C ASN A 211 -22.92 7.86 21.41
N THR A 212 -22.60 9.14 21.63
CA THR A 212 -23.60 10.13 22.03
C THR A 212 -24.24 10.82 20.82
N SER A 213 -25.53 11.15 20.90
CA SER A 213 -26.25 12.00 19.94
C SER A 213 -25.93 13.50 20.06
N ARG A 214 -25.16 13.91 21.09
CA ARG A 214 -24.73 15.30 21.27
C ARG A 214 -23.58 15.62 20.32
N SER A 215 -23.85 16.52 19.36
CA SER A 215 -22.87 17.10 18.44
C SER A 215 -22.81 18.61 18.66
N PRO A 216 -21.62 19.24 18.67
CA PRO A 216 -20.29 18.64 18.49
C PRO A 216 -19.74 18.02 19.79
N ILE A 217 -19.00 16.92 19.66
CA ILE A 217 -18.29 16.29 20.79
C ILE A 217 -17.05 17.11 21.13
N GLN A 218 -16.84 17.40 22.41
CA GLN A 218 -15.65 18.09 22.90
C GLN A 218 -14.93 17.28 23.95
N ILE A 219 -13.62 17.08 23.76
CA ILE A 219 -12.72 16.45 24.74
C ILE A 219 -11.46 17.30 24.90
N GLU A 220 -10.77 17.16 26.03
CA GLU A 220 -9.60 17.96 26.38
C GLU A 220 -8.41 17.09 26.77
N THR A 221 -7.21 17.49 26.37
CA THR A 221 -5.95 16.80 26.70
C THR A 221 -4.82 17.82 26.80
N ASP A 222 -3.64 17.41 27.28
CA ASP A 222 -2.48 18.30 27.26
C ASP A 222 -1.83 18.30 25.88
N VAL A 223 -1.63 17.13 25.29
CA VAL A 223 -1.06 16.95 23.96
C VAL A 223 -1.94 16.04 23.11
N ILE A 224 -2.16 16.45 21.86
CA ILE A 224 -2.72 15.58 20.82
C ILE A 224 -1.67 15.29 19.76
N VAL A 225 -1.53 14.01 19.40
CA VAL A 225 -0.69 13.52 18.32
C VAL A 225 -1.60 13.07 17.17
N VAL A 226 -1.48 13.73 16.02
CA VAL A 226 -2.32 13.52 14.84
C VAL A 226 -1.62 12.60 13.86
N GLY A 227 -2.17 11.40 13.64
CA GLY A 227 -1.54 10.29 12.93
C GLY A 227 -0.78 9.38 13.89
N SER A 228 -0.83 8.08 13.64
CA SER A 228 -0.29 7.02 14.51
C SER A 228 0.93 6.29 13.91
N GLY A 229 1.60 6.89 12.93
CA GLY A 229 2.80 6.33 12.28
C GLY A 229 4.05 6.27 13.16
N CYS A 230 5.19 5.89 12.57
CA CYS A 230 6.47 5.67 13.27
C CYS A 230 6.88 6.81 14.24
N GLY A 231 6.80 8.06 13.80
CA GLY A 231 7.15 9.21 14.66
C GLY A 231 6.20 9.43 15.84
N ALA A 232 4.92 9.06 15.69
CA ALA A 232 3.91 9.25 16.72
C ALA A 232 4.14 8.37 17.95
N GLY A 233 4.62 7.13 17.74
CA GLY A 233 4.95 6.20 18.82
C GLY A 233 5.96 6.78 19.81
N VAL A 234 7.08 7.28 19.29
CA VAL A 234 8.16 7.87 20.09
C VAL A 234 7.65 9.08 20.87
N VAL A 235 6.92 9.98 20.20
CA VAL A 235 6.36 11.19 20.83
C VAL A 235 5.37 10.83 21.93
N ALA A 236 4.41 9.94 21.64
CA ALA A 236 3.37 9.57 22.58
C ALA A 236 3.94 8.93 23.84
N ARG A 237 4.84 7.95 23.68
CA ARG A 237 5.53 7.30 24.80
C ARG A 237 6.31 8.31 25.63
N THR A 238 7.10 9.16 25.00
CA THR A 238 7.98 10.11 25.70
C THR A 238 7.18 11.12 26.52
N LEU A 239 6.12 11.69 25.94
CA LEU A 239 5.30 12.69 26.62
C LEU A 239 4.39 12.08 27.69
N ALA A 240 3.86 10.87 27.48
CA ALA A 240 3.08 10.17 28.48
C ALA A 240 3.96 9.75 29.67
N ALA A 241 5.17 9.25 29.42
CA ALA A 241 6.13 8.92 30.48
C ALA A 241 6.56 10.16 31.30
N ALA A 242 6.53 11.35 30.69
CA ALA A 242 6.74 12.62 31.38
C ALA A 242 5.50 13.12 32.17
N GLY A 243 4.41 12.36 32.22
CA GLY A 243 3.21 12.67 32.99
C GLY A 243 2.19 13.58 32.28
N HIS A 244 2.33 13.81 30.96
CA HIS A 244 1.33 14.56 30.21
C HIS A 244 0.14 13.67 29.82
N ARG A 245 -1.07 14.24 29.81
CA ARG A 245 -2.21 13.58 29.17
C ARG A 245 -2.02 13.66 27.66
N VAL A 246 -1.88 12.50 27.03
CA VAL A 246 -1.64 12.35 25.59
C VAL A 246 -2.82 11.61 24.97
N ILE A 247 -3.34 12.17 23.87
CA ILE A 247 -4.27 11.47 22.99
C ILE A 247 -3.60 11.30 21.62
N VAL A 248 -3.50 10.07 21.15
CA VAL A 248 -3.09 9.75 19.77
C VAL A 248 -4.33 9.48 18.95
N VAL A 249 -4.40 10.07 17.76
CA VAL A 249 -5.54 9.89 16.86
C VAL A 249 -5.09 9.43 15.48
N ASP A 250 -5.86 8.54 14.85
CA ASP A 250 -5.65 8.12 13.47
C ASP A 250 -6.97 8.05 12.71
N LYS A 251 -6.92 8.30 11.40
CA LYS A 251 -8.09 8.12 10.51
C LYS A 251 -8.35 6.65 10.22
N GLY A 252 -7.30 5.83 10.26
CA GLY A 252 -7.37 4.39 10.07
C GLY A 252 -7.81 3.68 11.34
N TYR A 253 -8.00 2.38 11.19
CA TYR A 253 -8.47 1.47 12.22
C TYR A 253 -7.34 0.54 12.65
N HIS A 254 -7.33 0.13 13.92
CA HIS A 254 -6.40 -0.87 14.43
C HIS A 254 -6.78 -2.28 14.00
N VAL A 255 -5.85 -3.00 13.42
CA VAL A 255 -6.06 -4.41 13.09
C VAL A 255 -5.23 -5.24 14.05
N GLN A 256 -5.89 -6.07 14.84
CA GLN A 256 -5.22 -7.00 15.73
C GLN A 256 -4.42 -8.01 14.91
N THR A 257 -3.27 -8.44 15.42
CA THR A 257 -2.36 -9.36 14.74
C THR A 257 -3.06 -10.66 14.31
N SER A 258 -3.91 -11.23 15.18
CA SER A 258 -4.71 -12.45 14.88
C SER A 258 -5.79 -12.28 13.81
N SER A 259 -6.10 -11.03 13.46
CA SER A 259 -7.17 -10.66 12.53
C SER A 259 -6.61 -9.86 11.37
N LEU A 260 -5.29 -9.88 11.14
CA LEU A 260 -4.71 -9.20 9.98
C LEU A 260 -5.32 -9.76 8.68
N PRO A 261 -5.74 -8.89 7.75
CA PRO A 261 -6.18 -9.29 6.43
C PRO A 261 -4.92 -9.66 5.64
N LEU A 262 -4.43 -10.88 5.82
CA LEU A 262 -3.22 -11.39 5.18
C LEU A 262 -3.46 -11.74 3.70
N ASP A 263 -4.73 -11.76 3.29
CA ASP A 263 -5.15 -11.89 1.91
C ASP A 263 -4.91 -10.59 1.12
N HIS A 264 -4.40 -10.70 -0.11
CA HIS A 264 -4.08 -9.56 -0.96
C HIS A 264 -5.28 -8.67 -1.29
N SER A 265 -6.46 -9.26 -1.49
CA SER A 265 -7.66 -8.52 -1.87
C SER A 265 -8.13 -7.63 -0.73
N GLU A 266 -7.99 -8.09 0.52
CA GLU A 266 -8.43 -7.37 1.72
C GLU A 266 -7.35 -6.40 2.25
N ALA A 267 -6.08 -6.84 2.30
CA ALA A 267 -4.98 -6.11 2.92
C ALA A 267 -4.84 -4.67 2.41
N PHE A 268 -4.98 -4.51 1.09
CA PHE A 268 -4.78 -3.22 0.44
C PHE A 268 -5.84 -2.19 0.85
N PHE A 269 -7.09 -2.61 1.09
CA PHE A 269 -8.15 -1.70 1.54
C PHE A 269 -8.04 -1.32 3.00
N HIS A 270 -7.55 -2.23 3.84
CA HIS A 270 -7.47 -2.00 5.29
C HIS A 270 -6.16 -1.33 5.72
N LEU A 271 -5.06 -1.59 5.01
CA LEU A 271 -3.72 -1.18 5.44
C LEU A 271 -3.12 -0.04 4.63
N PHE A 272 -3.65 0.30 3.46
CA PHE A 272 -3.03 1.27 2.55
C PHE A 272 -3.98 2.37 2.09
N GLU A 273 -3.42 3.58 1.91
CA GLU A 273 -4.12 4.72 1.34
C GLU A 273 -4.57 4.41 -0.08
N GLN A 274 -5.86 4.61 -0.38
CA GLN A 274 -6.44 4.36 -1.71
C GLN A 274 -6.08 2.98 -2.29
N GLY A 275 -6.06 1.93 -1.45
CA GLY A 275 -5.74 0.58 -1.93
C GLY A 275 -4.30 0.43 -2.41
N GLY A 276 -3.38 1.32 -2.00
CA GLY A 276 -1.97 1.29 -2.37
C GLY A 276 -1.63 1.93 -3.73
N LEU A 277 -2.59 2.63 -4.36
CA LEU A 277 -2.45 3.25 -5.69
C LEU A 277 -2.56 4.78 -5.69
N LEU A 278 -1.96 5.46 -4.71
CA LEU A 278 -1.94 6.93 -4.71
C LEU A 278 -1.02 7.45 -5.82
N ALA A 279 -1.58 7.90 -6.94
CA ALA A 279 -0.83 8.37 -8.11
C ALA A 279 -0.65 9.90 -8.15
N SER A 280 0.44 10.37 -8.78
CA SER A 280 0.62 11.77 -9.17
C SER A 280 -0.40 12.19 -10.24
N GLU A 281 -0.66 13.49 -10.40
CA GLU A 281 -1.65 14.00 -11.37
C GLU A 281 -1.35 13.61 -12.82
N ASP A 282 -0.08 13.52 -13.19
CA ASP A 282 0.42 13.08 -14.49
C ASP A 282 0.61 11.56 -14.58
N GLY A 283 0.32 10.82 -13.51
CA GLY A 283 0.48 9.38 -13.40
C GLY A 283 1.92 8.87 -13.53
N SER A 284 2.93 9.74 -13.44
CA SER A 284 4.33 9.33 -13.56
C SER A 284 4.84 8.57 -12.34
N VAL A 285 4.29 8.87 -11.16
CA VAL A 285 4.68 8.26 -9.87
C VAL A 285 3.45 7.70 -9.17
N THR A 286 3.60 6.55 -8.52
CA THR A 286 2.61 5.99 -7.60
C THR A 286 3.28 5.74 -6.25
N VAL A 287 2.59 6.10 -5.17
CA VAL A 287 3.09 5.98 -3.80
C VAL A 287 2.21 5.00 -3.04
N THR A 288 2.84 4.01 -2.43
CA THR A 288 2.19 3.10 -1.48
C THR A 288 2.38 3.65 -0.07
N ALA A 289 1.31 4.15 0.54
CA ALA A 289 1.33 4.74 1.88
C ALA A 289 0.43 3.93 2.83
N GLY A 290 0.90 3.61 4.03
CA GLY A 290 0.09 2.92 5.03
C GLY A 290 -1.03 3.82 5.59
N SER A 291 -2.25 3.29 5.69
CA SER A 291 -3.45 3.97 6.20
C SER A 291 -4.26 3.11 7.17
N CYS A 292 -3.58 2.60 8.19
CA CYS A 292 -4.18 1.94 9.36
C CYS A 292 -3.59 2.53 10.64
N PHE A 293 -4.12 2.15 11.81
CA PHE A 293 -3.44 2.47 13.07
C PHE A 293 -2.04 1.84 13.08
N GLY A 294 -1.01 2.64 13.36
CA GLY A 294 0.41 2.32 13.15
C GLY A 294 1.01 2.83 11.84
N GLY A 295 0.18 3.25 10.89
CA GLY A 295 0.58 3.78 9.58
C GLY A 295 1.50 2.83 8.80
N GLY A 296 2.47 3.38 8.07
CA GLY A 296 3.47 2.57 7.36
C GLY A 296 4.34 1.69 8.28
N GLY A 297 4.35 1.94 9.60
CA GLY A 297 5.00 1.06 10.57
C GLY A 297 4.33 -0.31 10.67
N THR A 298 3.05 -0.44 10.27
CA THR A 298 2.31 -1.71 10.26
C THR A 298 2.65 -2.56 9.03
N SER A 299 2.89 -1.96 7.87
CA SER A 299 3.10 -2.67 6.59
C SER A 299 4.51 -2.56 5.97
N ASN A 300 5.47 -1.86 6.59
CA ASN A 300 6.85 -1.85 6.09
C ASN A 300 7.60 -3.18 6.36
N TRP A 301 8.79 -3.30 5.79
CA TRP A 301 9.62 -4.51 5.78
C TRP A 301 10.71 -4.57 6.86
N SER A 302 10.49 -3.90 8.00
CA SER A 302 11.38 -3.89 9.16
C SER A 302 12.80 -3.30 8.96
N ALA A 303 13.16 -2.91 7.73
CA ALA A 303 14.46 -2.36 7.40
C ALA A 303 14.76 -1.07 8.19
N CYS A 304 15.91 -1.05 8.86
CA CYS A 304 16.35 0.05 9.72
C CYS A 304 17.76 0.49 9.35
N LEU A 305 17.86 1.52 8.53
CA LEU A 305 19.12 2.16 8.15
C LEU A 305 19.24 3.50 8.89
N GLN A 306 20.35 3.72 9.60
CA GLN A 306 20.63 5.04 10.16
C GLN A 306 20.89 6.07 9.05
N THR A 307 20.58 7.33 9.33
CA THR A 307 20.81 8.45 8.41
C THR A 307 22.30 8.56 8.08
N GLN A 308 22.63 8.55 6.80
CA GLN A 308 24.02 8.58 6.32
C GLN A 308 24.72 9.90 6.66
N ASN A 309 26.03 9.85 6.91
CA ASN A 309 26.83 11.02 7.27
C ASN A 309 26.80 12.10 6.17
N THR A 310 26.84 11.72 4.90
CA THR A 310 26.74 12.65 3.76
C THR A 310 25.45 13.47 3.78
N VAL A 311 24.32 12.83 4.07
CA VAL A 311 23.02 13.51 4.21
C VAL A 311 23.02 14.45 5.42
N ARG A 312 23.61 14.02 6.54
CA ARG A 312 23.74 14.85 7.75
C ARG A 312 24.65 16.05 7.50
N ASP A 313 25.71 15.88 6.72
CA ASP A 313 26.62 16.94 6.29
C ASP A 313 25.89 17.95 5.42
N GLU A 314 25.10 17.50 4.42
CA GLU A 314 24.27 18.41 3.61
C GLU A 314 23.32 19.24 4.49
N TRP A 315 22.57 18.59 5.38
CA TRP A 315 21.61 19.26 6.26
C TRP A 315 22.30 20.27 7.20
N SER A 316 23.44 19.90 7.78
CA SER A 316 24.19 20.77 8.69
C SER A 316 24.87 21.92 7.95
N ASP A 317 25.64 21.61 6.92
CA ASP A 317 26.66 22.50 6.37
C ASP A 317 26.10 23.36 5.25
N GLU A 318 25.16 22.84 4.44
CA GLU A 318 24.50 23.61 3.38
C GLU A 318 23.19 24.25 3.84
N ARG A 319 22.44 23.59 4.74
CA ARG A 319 21.11 24.08 5.18
C ARG A 319 21.11 24.71 6.58
N GLY A 320 22.25 24.71 7.26
CA GLY A 320 22.41 25.34 8.58
C GLY A 320 21.78 24.56 9.74
N LEU A 321 21.34 23.32 9.53
CA LEU A 321 20.67 22.49 10.54
C LEU A 321 21.70 21.74 11.40
N LYS A 322 22.52 22.49 12.14
CA LYS A 322 23.70 21.96 12.87
C LYS A 322 23.41 20.81 13.83
N PHE A 323 22.18 20.71 14.33
CA PHE A 323 21.73 19.61 15.18
C PHE A 323 21.99 18.23 14.54
N PHE A 324 21.79 18.06 13.24
CA PHE A 324 21.91 16.75 12.60
C PHE A 324 23.34 16.20 12.55
N LYS A 325 24.35 17.05 12.73
CA LYS A 325 25.76 16.65 12.84
C LYS A 325 26.24 16.53 14.30
N SER A 326 25.38 16.87 15.26
CA SER A 326 25.72 16.80 16.68
C SER A 326 25.76 15.36 17.21
N ALA A 327 26.47 15.18 18.33
CA ALA A 327 26.45 13.94 19.10
C ALA A 327 25.07 13.64 19.72
N GLU A 328 24.27 14.68 19.98
CA GLU A 328 22.90 14.54 20.51
C GLU A 328 21.99 13.84 19.49
N PHE A 329 22.06 14.21 18.22
CA PHE A 329 21.31 13.51 17.16
C PHE A 329 21.72 12.05 17.04
N GLN A 330 23.02 11.74 17.14
CA GLN A 330 23.49 10.34 17.15
C GLN A 330 22.90 9.57 18.35
N THR A 331 22.93 10.19 19.54
CA THR A 331 22.34 9.61 20.76
C THR A 331 20.85 9.28 20.58
N HIS A 332 20.10 10.12 19.85
CA HIS A 332 18.70 9.83 19.53
C HIS A 332 18.54 8.66 18.57
N LEU A 333 19.37 8.57 17.51
CA LEU A 333 19.35 7.43 16.59
C LEU A 333 19.62 6.13 17.32
N ASP A 334 20.66 6.12 18.16
CA ASP A 334 21.07 4.94 18.93
C ASP A 334 20.00 4.55 19.96
N SER A 335 19.38 5.53 20.65
CA SER A 335 18.30 5.28 21.60
C SER A 335 17.07 4.62 20.95
N VAL A 336 16.68 5.08 19.75
CA VAL A 336 15.57 4.49 18.99
C VAL A 336 15.93 3.08 18.51
N CYS A 337 17.14 2.90 17.98
CA CYS A 337 17.63 1.59 17.53
C CYS A 337 17.65 0.58 18.67
N GLU A 338 18.18 0.97 19.83
CA GLU A 338 18.25 0.13 21.03
C GLU A 338 16.85 -0.26 21.50
N ARG A 339 15.93 0.70 21.64
CA ARG A 339 14.55 0.41 22.07
C ARG A 339 13.84 -0.52 21.10
N MET A 340 14.09 -0.39 19.81
CA MET A 340 13.46 -1.22 18.77
C MET A 340 14.18 -2.56 18.56
N GLY A 341 15.29 -2.81 19.28
CA GLY A 341 16.11 -4.01 19.13
C GLY A 341 16.64 -4.18 17.71
N VAL A 342 17.06 -3.07 17.08
CA VAL A 342 17.59 -3.07 15.71
C VAL A 342 18.88 -3.86 15.68
N SER A 343 18.92 -4.93 14.88
CA SER A 343 20.09 -5.79 14.73
C SER A 343 20.13 -6.46 13.36
N ASP A 344 21.32 -6.79 12.88
CA ASP A 344 21.57 -7.66 11.73
C ASP A 344 22.06 -9.07 12.12
N GLU A 345 22.28 -9.34 13.40
CA GLU A 345 22.78 -10.61 13.93
C GLU A 345 21.83 -11.79 13.71
N PHE A 346 20.51 -11.53 13.73
CA PHE A 346 19.47 -12.56 13.66
C PHE A 346 18.89 -12.73 12.25
N ILE A 347 19.60 -12.23 11.25
CA ILE A 347 19.11 -12.25 9.87
C ILE A 347 19.33 -13.64 9.25
N ARG A 348 18.23 -14.23 8.79
CA ARG A 348 18.23 -15.34 7.85
C ARG A 348 17.90 -14.85 6.45
N HIS A 349 18.86 -14.94 5.54
CA HIS A 349 18.67 -14.61 4.14
C HIS A 349 17.91 -15.72 3.41
N ASN A 350 16.90 -15.35 2.61
CA ASN A 350 16.34 -16.24 1.59
C ASN A 350 17.20 -16.21 0.32
N HIS A 351 16.80 -16.98 -0.69
CA HIS A 351 17.53 -17.10 -1.96
C HIS A 351 17.82 -15.73 -2.59
N GLY A 352 16.80 -14.89 -2.79
CA GLY A 352 16.96 -13.61 -3.47
C GLY A 352 17.91 -12.65 -2.74
N ASN A 353 17.83 -12.59 -1.41
CA ASN A 353 18.77 -11.79 -0.63
C ASN A 353 20.21 -12.34 -0.72
N SER A 354 20.37 -13.67 -0.68
CA SER A 354 21.68 -14.32 -0.82
C SER A 354 22.30 -14.09 -2.20
N ALA A 355 21.48 -14.17 -3.25
CA ALA A 355 21.89 -13.90 -4.62
C ALA A 355 22.35 -12.45 -4.80
N LEU A 356 21.69 -11.49 -4.15
CA LEU A 356 22.10 -10.09 -4.18
C LEU A 356 23.47 -9.88 -3.50
N LEU A 357 23.68 -10.49 -2.33
CA LEU A 357 24.97 -10.43 -1.62
C LEU A 357 26.10 -11.04 -2.45
N GLU A 358 25.88 -12.23 -3.01
CA GLU A 358 26.87 -12.93 -3.80
C GLU A 358 27.16 -12.23 -5.14
N GLY A 359 26.12 -11.70 -5.80
CA GLY A 359 26.26 -10.88 -7.00
C GLY A 359 27.07 -9.62 -6.73
N GLY A 360 26.77 -8.92 -5.63
CA GLY A 360 27.54 -7.78 -5.17
C GLY A 360 29.02 -8.13 -4.94
N ARG A 361 29.29 -9.24 -4.24
CA ARG A 361 30.65 -9.74 -3.99
C ARG A 361 31.41 -10.03 -5.29
N LYS A 362 30.79 -10.73 -6.25
CA LYS A 362 31.40 -11.07 -7.55
C LYS A 362 31.75 -9.84 -8.38
N LEU A 363 30.95 -8.78 -8.28
CA LEU A 363 31.15 -7.52 -9.00
C LEU A 363 32.07 -6.53 -8.25
N GLY A 364 32.56 -6.88 -7.06
CA GLY A 364 33.35 -5.98 -6.22
C GLY A 364 32.53 -4.84 -5.60
N PHE A 365 31.22 -5.01 -5.47
CA PHE A 365 30.34 -4.05 -4.79
C PHE A 365 30.24 -4.33 -3.29
N SER A 366 30.07 -3.26 -2.52
CA SER A 366 29.78 -3.29 -1.08
C SER A 366 28.33 -3.75 -0.88
N ALA A 367 28.17 -5.02 -0.55
CA ALA A 367 26.91 -5.63 -0.17
C ALA A 367 26.93 -6.03 1.31
N LYS A 368 25.83 -5.80 2.03
CA LYS A 368 25.74 -6.08 3.47
C LYS A 368 24.32 -6.45 3.91
N PRO A 369 24.18 -7.11 5.07
CA PRO A 369 22.87 -7.28 5.70
C PRO A 369 22.21 -5.93 6.03
N VAL A 370 20.87 -5.93 6.09
CA VAL A 370 20.07 -4.75 6.47
C VAL A 370 19.52 -4.97 7.87
N PRO A 371 19.94 -4.18 8.89
CA PRO A 371 19.44 -4.30 10.24
C PRO A 371 17.91 -4.18 10.32
N GLN A 372 17.29 -4.97 11.20
CA GLN A 372 15.83 -5.05 11.32
C GLN A 372 15.34 -4.73 12.73
N ASN A 373 14.20 -4.05 12.87
CA ASN A 373 13.57 -3.73 14.16
C ASN A 373 12.71 -4.88 14.71
N THR A 374 13.28 -6.06 14.83
CA THR A 374 12.54 -7.29 15.18
C THR A 374 12.79 -7.72 16.62
N GLY A 375 13.21 -6.78 17.49
CA GLY A 375 13.43 -7.06 18.90
C GLY A 375 14.55 -8.06 19.16
N ARG A 376 15.57 -8.10 18.29
CA ARG A 376 16.67 -9.09 18.33
C ARG A 376 16.21 -10.56 18.16
N CYS A 377 15.17 -10.76 17.35
CA CYS A 377 14.69 -12.08 16.96
C CYS A 377 14.79 -12.29 15.45
N GLU A 378 14.91 -13.56 15.03
CA GLU A 378 14.82 -13.92 13.61
C GLU A 378 13.44 -13.54 13.06
N HIS A 379 13.41 -12.89 11.88
CA HIS A 379 12.17 -12.43 11.26
C HIS A 379 11.94 -12.96 9.84
N HIS A 380 11.53 -14.23 9.77
CA HIS A 380 11.19 -14.98 8.55
C HIS A 380 9.68 -14.99 8.22
N ASP A 381 9.03 -13.84 8.05
CA ASP A 381 7.55 -13.70 7.96
C ASP A 381 6.98 -13.83 6.52
N GLY A 382 7.68 -13.32 5.50
CA GLY A 382 7.24 -13.35 4.09
C GLY A 382 6.05 -12.43 3.74
N HIS A 383 5.24 -12.02 4.71
CA HIS A 383 3.96 -11.31 4.50
C HIS A 383 3.94 -9.91 5.12
N CYS A 384 5.06 -9.36 5.59
CA CYS A 384 5.09 -8.09 6.33
C CYS A 384 4.42 -6.91 5.61
N ALA A 385 4.36 -6.91 4.28
CA ALA A 385 3.64 -5.87 3.52
C ALA A 385 2.11 -5.96 3.63
N LEU A 386 1.57 -7.10 4.04
CA LEU A 386 0.15 -7.33 4.35
C LEU A 386 -0.10 -7.30 5.87
N GLY A 387 0.88 -6.82 6.64
CA GLY A 387 0.87 -6.83 8.10
C GLY A 387 1.75 -7.93 8.68
N CYS A 388 2.43 -7.62 9.78
CA CYS A 388 3.31 -8.57 10.45
C CYS A 388 2.51 -9.53 11.32
N TRP A 389 2.19 -10.71 10.79
CA TRP A 389 1.38 -11.73 11.50
C TRP A 389 2.10 -12.34 12.70
N ARG A 390 3.44 -12.26 12.74
CA ARG A 390 4.23 -12.70 13.91
C ARG A 390 4.27 -11.68 15.05
N GLY A 391 3.84 -10.44 14.83
CA GLY A 391 3.85 -9.40 15.87
C GLY A 391 5.24 -8.97 16.36
N GLU A 392 6.32 -9.46 15.76
CA GLU A 392 7.71 -9.23 16.22
C GLU A 392 8.23 -7.83 15.90
N LYS A 393 7.72 -7.22 14.81
CA LYS A 393 8.17 -5.91 14.34
C LYS A 393 7.88 -4.82 15.37
N GLN A 394 8.92 -4.21 15.92
CA GLN A 394 8.88 -3.20 16.98
C GLN A 394 8.48 -1.81 16.46
N GLY A 395 7.44 -1.75 15.62
CA GLY A 395 6.85 -0.51 15.12
C GLY A 395 5.96 0.20 16.16
N PRO A 396 5.12 1.15 15.75
CA PRO A 396 4.23 1.87 16.68
C PRO A 396 3.33 0.95 17.49
N VAL A 397 2.68 -0.03 16.83
CA VAL A 397 1.63 -0.87 17.44
C VAL A 397 2.19 -1.89 18.42
N ASN A 398 3.32 -2.53 18.10
CA ASN A 398 3.88 -3.60 18.95
C ASN A 398 4.94 -3.08 19.93
N GLY A 399 5.64 -2.00 19.57
CA GLY A 399 6.72 -1.43 20.37
C GLY A 399 6.27 -0.24 21.21
N TRP A 400 5.98 0.88 20.56
CA TRP A 400 5.90 2.19 21.24
C TRP A 400 4.56 2.48 21.93
N PHE A 401 3.43 2.17 21.29
CA PHE A 401 2.11 2.46 21.83
C PHE A 401 1.71 1.60 23.02
N PRO A 402 2.11 0.32 23.14
CA PRO A 402 1.91 -0.44 24.37
C PRO A 402 2.56 0.26 25.57
N ASP A 403 3.78 0.78 25.42
CA ASP A 403 4.45 1.55 26.48
C ASP A 403 3.72 2.87 26.76
N ALA A 404 3.32 3.60 25.71
CA ALA A 404 2.58 4.84 25.87
C ALA A 404 1.25 4.61 26.62
N ALA A 405 0.54 3.52 26.30
CA ALA A 405 -0.70 3.12 26.94
C ALA A 405 -0.50 2.79 28.43
N ARG A 406 0.58 2.06 28.77
CA ARG A 406 0.98 1.80 30.16
C ARG A 406 1.30 3.09 30.93
N CYS A 407 1.81 4.12 30.25
CA CYS A 407 2.00 5.46 30.80
C CYS A 407 0.73 6.34 30.78
N GLY A 408 -0.43 5.80 30.41
CA GLY A 408 -1.71 6.50 30.46
C GLY A 408 -2.13 7.25 29.18
N ALA A 409 -1.41 7.07 28.07
CA ALA A 409 -1.86 7.59 26.78
C ALA A 409 -3.20 6.96 26.35
N LYS A 410 -4.04 7.74 25.69
CA LYS A 410 -5.34 7.29 25.13
C LYS A 410 -5.32 7.36 23.61
N PHE A 411 -6.16 6.55 22.97
CA PHE A 411 -6.16 6.35 21.51
C PHE A 411 -7.55 6.54 20.91
N ILE A 412 -7.60 7.10 19.72
CA ILE A 412 -8.83 7.25 18.91
C ILE A 412 -8.53 6.79 17.49
N GLU A 413 -9.23 5.75 17.05
CA GLU A 413 -9.22 5.31 15.65
C GLU A 413 -10.42 5.86 14.87
N GLY A 414 -10.37 5.82 13.54
CA GLY A 414 -11.44 6.35 12.69
C GLY A 414 -11.61 7.87 12.75
N PHE A 415 -10.64 8.61 13.30
CA PHE A 415 -10.70 10.07 13.44
C PHE A 415 -9.86 10.80 12.38
N LYS A 416 -10.54 11.26 11.32
CA LYS A 416 -9.93 12.08 10.26
C LYS A 416 -9.86 13.54 10.71
N VAL A 417 -8.70 13.98 11.17
CA VAL A 417 -8.43 15.39 11.51
C VAL A 417 -8.47 16.24 10.24
N GLY A 418 -9.30 17.28 10.25
CA GLY A 418 -9.44 18.22 9.14
C GLY A 418 -8.48 19.40 9.22
N LYS A 419 -8.34 20.00 10.42
CA LYS A 419 -7.45 21.14 10.67
C LYS A 419 -7.09 21.33 12.15
N VAL A 420 -6.00 22.04 12.38
CA VAL A 420 -5.58 22.59 13.67
C VAL A 420 -6.35 23.87 13.94
N LEU A 421 -6.75 24.05 15.20
CA LEU A 421 -7.40 25.26 15.69
C LEU A 421 -6.36 26.15 16.37
N PHE A 422 -6.48 27.46 16.18
CA PHE A 422 -5.59 28.46 16.78
C PHE A 422 -6.37 29.47 17.63
N ASN A 423 -5.70 29.99 18.66
CA ASN A 423 -6.06 31.21 19.38
C ASN A 423 -4.98 32.28 19.15
N LYS A 424 -5.31 33.54 19.39
CA LYS A 424 -4.31 34.60 19.56
C LYS A 424 -3.99 34.73 21.04
N LYS A 425 -2.70 34.66 21.39
CA LYS A 425 -2.18 34.95 22.73
C LYS A 425 -0.96 35.83 22.56
N ASP A 426 -0.96 37.01 23.20
CA ASP A 426 0.14 38.00 23.14
C ASP A 426 0.55 38.33 21.69
N GLY A 427 -0.45 38.53 20.82
CA GLY A 427 -0.25 38.80 19.39
C GLY A 427 0.23 37.60 18.55
N LYS A 428 0.55 36.46 19.17
CA LYS A 428 1.02 35.24 18.50
C LYS A 428 -0.12 34.23 18.31
N GLN A 429 -0.09 33.52 17.18
CA GLN A 429 -0.98 32.37 16.98
C GLN A 429 -0.47 31.17 17.78
N VAL A 430 -1.34 30.59 18.60
CA VAL A 430 -1.02 29.43 19.43
C VAL A 430 -2.05 28.33 19.14
N ALA A 431 -1.58 27.13 18.81
CA ALA A 431 -2.44 25.97 18.60
C ALA A 431 -3.23 25.67 19.88
N ARG A 432 -4.52 25.38 19.74
CA ARG A 432 -5.45 25.11 20.87
C ARG A 432 -6.16 23.76 20.78
N GLY A 433 -5.81 22.96 19.78
CA GLY A 433 -6.50 21.70 19.50
C GLY A 433 -6.70 21.44 18.02
N VAL A 434 -7.55 20.47 17.71
CA VAL A 434 -7.90 20.06 16.35
C VAL A 434 -9.41 19.85 16.22
N VAL A 435 -9.90 19.92 14.99
CA VAL A 435 -11.26 19.51 14.63
C VAL A 435 -11.19 18.49 13.51
N GLY A 436 -12.08 17.51 13.54
CA GLY A 436 -12.15 16.46 12.54
C GLY A 436 -13.47 15.71 12.60
N THR A 437 -13.50 14.64 11.82
CA THR A 437 -14.65 13.74 11.72
C THR A 437 -14.26 12.38 12.24
N TRP A 438 -15.01 11.86 13.21
CA TRP A 438 -14.87 10.50 13.72
C TRP A 438 -15.91 9.60 13.07
N THR A 439 -15.46 8.49 12.52
CA THR A 439 -16.31 7.43 12.01
C THR A 439 -16.12 6.19 12.88
N PRO A 440 -17.20 5.65 13.48
CA PRO A 440 -17.12 4.38 14.20
C PRO A 440 -16.81 3.22 13.26
N ARG A 441 -16.15 2.18 13.77
CA ARG A 441 -15.94 0.91 13.06
C ARG A 441 -17.24 0.09 12.89
N ASN A 442 -18.30 0.38 13.65
CA ASN A 442 -19.47 -0.47 13.75
C ASN A 442 -20.37 -0.41 12.49
N ALA A 443 -20.59 -1.55 11.84
CA ALA A 443 -21.49 -1.70 10.69
C ALA A 443 -22.95 -1.28 10.97
N ARG A 444 -23.40 -1.30 12.23
CA ARG A 444 -24.77 -0.90 12.59
C ARG A 444 -25.00 0.61 12.63
N ASP A 445 -23.94 1.39 12.76
CA ASP A 445 -24.00 2.86 12.76
C ASP A 445 -22.65 3.39 12.29
N ALA A 446 -22.53 3.65 10.99
CA ALA A 446 -21.36 4.26 10.37
C ALA A 446 -21.43 5.80 10.33
N THR A 447 -22.31 6.41 11.14
CA THR A 447 -22.55 7.86 11.06
C THR A 447 -21.31 8.63 11.50
N ALA A 448 -20.78 9.42 10.57
CA ALA A 448 -19.70 10.35 10.79
C ALA A 448 -20.11 11.45 11.78
N ARG A 449 -19.25 11.73 12.78
CA ARG A 449 -19.52 12.71 13.85
C ARG A 449 -18.43 13.77 13.90
N ALA A 450 -18.84 15.03 14.07
CA ALA A 450 -17.90 16.13 14.27
C ALA A 450 -17.34 16.09 15.71
N VAL A 451 -16.01 16.07 15.83
CA VAL A 451 -15.30 16.05 17.11
C VAL A 451 -14.29 17.19 17.16
N THR A 452 -14.26 17.90 18.28
CA THR A 452 -13.23 18.90 18.61
C THR A 452 -12.44 18.41 19.81
N ILE A 453 -11.11 18.34 19.66
CA ILE A 453 -10.20 17.98 20.74
C ILE A 453 -9.38 19.21 21.10
N LYS A 454 -9.62 19.78 22.27
CA LYS A 454 -8.82 20.91 22.77
C LYS A 454 -7.51 20.38 23.37
N SER A 455 -6.41 21.05 23.08
CA SER A 455 -5.12 20.69 23.63
C SER A 455 -4.20 21.90 23.79
N LYS A 456 -3.22 21.77 24.70
CA LYS A 456 -2.18 22.79 24.90
C LYS A 456 -1.11 22.74 23.81
N ARG A 457 -0.87 21.54 23.26
CA ARG A 457 0.07 21.27 22.16
C ARG A 457 -0.56 20.34 21.13
N VAL A 458 -0.18 20.52 19.88
CA VAL A 458 -0.59 19.68 18.74
C VAL A 458 0.68 19.21 18.04
N VAL A 459 0.83 17.91 17.89
CA VAL A 459 1.90 17.28 17.10
C VAL A 459 1.26 16.70 15.85
N VAL A 460 1.64 17.18 14.68
CA VAL A 460 1.15 16.64 13.40
C VAL A 460 2.15 15.59 12.90
N SER A 461 1.72 14.34 12.87
CA SER A 461 2.49 13.15 12.48
C SER A 461 1.71 12.28 11.46
N ALA A 462 0.97 12.93 10.55
CA ALA A 462 0.11 12.27 9.56
C ALA A 462 0.87 11.83 8.29
N GLY A 463 2.19 11.67 8.37
CA GLY A 463 3.06 11.32 7.23
C GLY A 463 3.30 12.48 6.25
N SER A 464 4.24 12.29 5.32
CA SER A 464 4.70 13.32 4.37
C SER A 464 3.61 13.83 3.43
N LEU A 465 2.59 13.01 3.16
CA LEU A 465 1.52 13.32 2.22
C LEU A 465 0.34 14.03 2.90
N CYS A 466 -0.12 13.56 4.07
CA CYS A 466 -1.32 14.12 4.71
C CYS A 466 -1.01 15.25 5.71
N SER A 467 0.17 15.29 6.32
CA SER A 467 0.56 16.40 7.21
C SER A 467 0.45 17.78 6.55
N PRO A 468 1.01 18.02 5.33
CA PRO A 468 0.88 19.34 4.70
C PRO A 468 -0.56 19.72 4.41
N ILE A 469 -1.44 18.77 4.07
CA ILE A 469 -2.86 19.03 3.83
C ILE A 469 -3.54 19.57 5.11
N ILE A 470 -3.29 18.93 6.25
CA ILE A 470 -3.81 19.41 7.54
C ILE A 470 -3.30 20.83 7.83
N LEU A 471 -2.01 21.10 7.63
CA LEU A 471 -1.41 22.42 7.88
C LEU A 471 -1.98 23.50 6.94
N MET A 472 -2.20 23.19 5.65
CA MET A 472 -2.85 24.09 4.69
C MET A 472 -4.30 24.40 5.09
N ASN A 473 -5.07 23.37 5.43
CA ASN A 473 -6.46 23.51 5.90
C ASN A 473 -6.57 24.29 7.20
N SER A 474 -5.48 24.36 7.97
CA SER A 474 -5.37 25.16 9.19
C SER A 474 -5.06 26.63 8.93
N GLY A 475 -4.85 27.04 7.67
CA GLY A 475 -4.62 28.41 7.26
C GLY A 475 -3.17 28.89 7.41
N LEU A 476 -2.22 28.00 7.71
CA LEU A 476 -0.80 28.36 7.80
C LEU A 476 -0.25 28.79 6.43
N LYS A 477 0.57 29.85 6.42
CA LYS A 477 1.01 30.55 5.19
C LYS A 477 2.48 30.35 4.84
N ASN A 478 3.18 29.44 5.50
CA ASN A 478 4.57 29.15 5.15
C ASN A 478 4.61 28.53 3.74
N LYS A 479 5.38 29.16 2.83
CA LYS A 479 5.50 28.78 1.41
C LYS A 479 6.04 27.37 1.18
N HIS A 480 6.67 26.77 2.18
CA HIS A 480 7.24 25.42 2.10
C HIS A 480 6.22 24.31 2.41
N ILE A 481 5.05 24.64 2.96
CA ILE A 481 4.02 23.64 3.26
C ILE A 481 3.54 23.01 1.94
N GLY A 482 3.65 21.69 1.84
CA GLY A 482 3.30 20.91 0.64
C GLY A 482 4.28 21.04 -0.53
N ARG A 483 5.48 21.61 -0.29
CA ARG A 483 6.58 21.65 -1.26
C ARG A 483 7.71 20.72 -0.81
N ASN A 484 8.69 20.52 -1.69
CA ASN A 484 9.89 19.73 -1.41
C ASN A 484 9.61 18.26 -1.05
N LEU A 485 8.62 17.64 -1.70
CA LEU A 485 8.39 16.20 -1.56
C LEU A 485 9.61 15.46 -2.12
N HIS A 486 10.26 14.66 -1.28
CA HIS A 486 11.32 13.74 -1.68
C HIS A 486 10.80 12.32 -1.58
N LEU A 487 11.07 11.53 -2.62
CA LEU A 487 10.72 10.12 -2.73
C LEU A 487 11.98 9.35 -3.11
N HIS A 488 12.00 8.04 -2.87
CA HIS A 488 12.96 7.13 -3.49
C HIS A 488 12.25 6.45 -4.69
N PRO A 489 12.45 6.94 -5.93
CA PRO A 489 11.92 6.26 -7.10
C PRO A 489 12.49 4.84 -7.15
N THR A 490 11.61 3.84 -7.14
CA THR A 490 12.00 2.44 -7.12
C THR A 490 11.68 1.81 -8.47
N THR A 491 12.66 1.08 -9.04
CA THR A 491 12.49 0.28 -10.26
C THR A 491 12.77 -1.18 -9.91
N PHE A 492 11.98 -2.08 -10.49
CA PHE A 492 12.14 -3.51 -10.28
C PHE A 492 12.87 -4.15 -11.46
N VAL A 493 13.82 -5.03 -11.13
CA VAL A 493 14.50 -5.91 -12.08
C VAL A 493 14.26 -7.34 -11.61
N GLY A 494 13.72 -8.19 -12.49
CA GLY A 494 13.54 -9.61 -12.25
C GLY A 494 14.68 -10.43 -12.83
N GLY A 495 14.96 -11.58 -12.23
CA GLY A 495 15.89 -12.59 -12.75
C GLY A 495 15.24 -13.98 -12.68
N VAL A 496 15.55 -14.82 -13.67
CA VAL A 496 15.15 -16.23 -13.68
C VAL A 496 16.34 -17.06 -13.24
N PHE A 497 16.12 -18.00 -12.33
CA PHE A 497 17.16 -18.86 -11.77
C PHE A 497 16.90 -20.31 -12.17
N GLU A 498 17.98 -21.08 -12.38
CA GLU A 498 17.88 -22.52 -12.71
C GLU A 498 17.30 -23.35 -11.55
N GLN A 499 17.56 -22.90 -10.32
CA GLN A 499 17.03 -23.49 -9.10
C GLN A 499 15.64 -22.93 -8.84
N GLU A 500 14.72 -23.77 -8.39
CA GLU A 500 13.40 -23.32 -7.94
C GLU A 500 13.55 -22.30 -6.81
N THR A 501 12.86 -21.16 -6.95
CA THR A 501 12.86 -20.10 -5.93
C THR A 501 11.44 -19.69 -5.61
N VAL A 502 11.12 -19.61 -4.31
CA VAL A 502 9.84 -19.09 -3.83
C VAL A 502 10.02 -17.62 -3.42
N PRO A 503 9.57 -16.65 -4.23
CA PRO A 503 9.97 -15.25 -4.06
C PRO A 503 9.21 -14.52 -2.93
N TRP A 504 8.12 -15.09 -2.42
CA TRP A 504 7.40 -14.57 -1.26
C TRP A 504 7.94 -15.10 0.08
N GLU A 505 8.75 -16.16 0.09
CA GLU A 505 9.22 -16.76 1.35
C GLU A 505 10.34 -15.98 2.04
N GLY A 506 10.26 -15.99 3.38
CA GLY A 506 11.32 -15.55 4.27
C GLY A 506 11.45 -14.05 4.51
N GLY A 507 12.63 -13.63 4.96
CA GLY A 507 12.90 -12.22 5.26
C GLY A 507 12.82 -11.35 4.00
N ILE A 508 11.94 -10.33 4.01
CA ILE A 508 11.62 -9.55 2.81
C ILE A 508 12.85 -8.80 2.28
N LEU A 509 13.32 -7.80 3.04
CA LEU A 509 14.47 -6.95 2.72
C LEU A 509 15.51 -7.17 3.81
N THR A 510 16.47 -8.06 3.55
CA THR A 510 17.53 -8.43 4.50
C THR A 510 18.93 -8.13 3.99
N SER A 511 19.07 -7.69 2.74
CA SER A 511 20.36 -7.38 2.10
C SER A 511 20.26 -6.11 1.27
N VAL A 512 21.37 -5.38 1.18
CA VAL A 512 21.50 -4.15 0.41
C VAL A 512 22.89 -4.03 -0.22
N VAL A 513 22.96 -3.53 -1.46
CA VAL A 513 24.18 -3.07 -2.11
C VAL A 513 24.23 -1.55 -2.06
N THR A 514 25.33 -1.00 -1.54
CA THR A 514 25.49 0.44 -1.30
C THR A 514 26.57 1.09 -2.15
N SER A 515 27.30 0.35 -3.00
CA SER A 515 28.36 0.94 -3.86
C SER A 515 27.88 2.05 -4.79
N LEU A 516 26.58 2.11 -5.07
CA LEU A 516 25.99 3.05 -6.01
C LEU A 516 25.18 4.14 -5.32
N ASP A 517 25.21 4.25 -3.99
CA ASP A 517 24.35 5.20 -3.26
C ASP A 517 24.91 6.63 -3.17
N ASN A 518 26.07 6.86 -3.79
CA ASN A 518 26.75 8.15 -3.83
C ASN A 518 27.40 8.41 -5.22
N ILE A 519 26.62 8.27 -6.29
CA ILE A 519 27.09 8.43 -7.68
C ILE A 519 27.54 9.86 -7.96
N ASP A 520 26.89 10.85 -7.36
CA ASP A 520 27.20 12.27 -7.59
C ASP A 520 28.24 12.86 -6.61
N GLY A 521 28.75 12.05 -5.68
CA GLY A 521 29.68 12.49 -4.63
C GLY A 521 29.02 13.29 -3.50
N LYS A 522 27.69 13.48 -3.52
CA LYS A 522 26.92 14.26 -2.53
C LYS A 522 25.92 13.42 -1.72
N GLY A 523 26.03 12.11 -1.78
CA GLY A 523 25.15 11.17 -1.10
C GLY A 523 23.89 10.83 -1.90
N HIS A 524 23.86 11.10 -3.21
CA HIS A 524 22.75 10.70 -4.06
C HIS A 524 23.14 9.55 -4.99
N GLY A 525 22.27 8.55 -5.06
CA GLY A 525 22.49 7.39 -5.90
C GLY A 525 21.43 6.32 -5.66
N VAL A 526 21.77 5.09 -6.04
CA VAL A 526 20.88 3.93 -6.00
C VAL A 526 21.38 2.93 -4.97
N LYS A 527 20.44 2.38 -4.20
CA LYS A 527 20.67 1.15 -3.42
C LYS A 527 20.00 0.00 -4.18
N LEU A 528 20.69 -1.13 -4.26
CA LEU A 528 20.06 -2.36 -4.75
C LEU A 528 19.61 -3.15 -3.53
N GLU A 529 18.33 -3.49 -3.50
CA GLU A 529 17.69 -4.17 -2.38
C GLU A 529 16.87 -5.33 -2.95
N ARG A 530 16.79 -6.43 -2.21
CA ARG A 530 15.87 -7.51 -2.57
C ARG A 530 14.54 -7.29 -1.86
N VAL A 531 13.48 -7.49 -2.62
CA VAL A 531 12.09 -7.46 -2.13
C VAL A 531 11.58 -8.90 -2.04
N SER A 532 10.77 -9.23 -1.02
CA SER A 532 9.85 -10.37 -1.15
C SER A 532 8.73 -9.93 -2.06
N MET A 533 8.53 -10.67 -3.14
CA MET A 533 7.46 -10.39 -4.07
C MET A 533 6.17 -10.94 -3.47
N ILE A 534 5.46 -10.09 -2.72
CA ILE A 534 4.00 -10.11 -2.83
C ILE A 534 3.71 -9.91 -4.30
N VAL A 535 2.91 -10.82 -4.87
CA VAL A 535 2.90 -11.01 -6.30
C VAL A 535 2.54 -9.71 -7.00
N SER A 536 3.52 -9.19 -7.75
CA SER A 536 3.43 -7.92 -8.44
C SER A 536 3.64 -8.16 -9.93
N HIS A 537 3.24 -7.15 -10.71
CA HIS A 537 3.23 -7.11 -12.17
C HIS A 537 4.42 -7.80 -12.91
N PRO A 538 5.68 -7.80 -12.41
CA PRO A 538 6.78 -8.51 -13.06
C PRO A 538 6.58 -10.03 -13.20
N TYR A 539 5.77 -10.67 -12.35
CA TYR A 539 5.56 -12.12 -12.39
C TYR A 539 4.83 -12.57 -13.68
N ILE A 540 3.80 -11.80 -14.10
CA ILE A 540 3.01 -12.09 -15.30
C ILE A 540 3.83 -11.90 -16.58
N ARG A 541 4.79 -10.96 -16.61
CA ARG A 541 5.59 -10.73 -17.82
C ARG A 541 6.46 -11.94 -18.20
N SER A 542 6.85 -12.75 -17.22
CA SER A 542 7.52 -14.03 -17.46
C SER A 542 6.54 -15.10 -17.94
N MET A 543 5.29 -15.09 -17.49
CA MET A 543 4.26 -16.07 -17.86
C MET A 543 3.68 -15.82 -19.26
N ASN A 544 3.54 -14.57 -19.68
CA ASN A 544 2.81 -14.21 -20.90
C ASN A 544 3.67 -14.08 -22.17
N GLY A 545 4.95 -14.44 -22.15
CA GLY A 545 5.79 -14.51 -23.35
C GLY A 545 5.60 -13.36 -24.37
N GLY A 546 5.88 -12.11 -23.99
CA GLY A 546 5.81 -10.95 -24.90
C GLY A 546 5.21 -9.68 -24.33
#